data_AF-V6JE06-F1
#
_entry.id   AF-V6JE06-F1
#
_cell.length_a   1.000
_cell.length_b   1.000
_cell.length_c   1.000
_cell.angle_alpha   90.00
_cell.angle_beta   90.00
_cell.angle_gamma   90.00
#
_symmetry.space_group_name_H-M   'P 1'
#
loop_
_entity.id
_entity.type
_entity.pdbx_description
1 polymer ?
#
loop_
_entity_poly.entity_id
_entity_poly.type
_entity_poly.pdbx_seq_one_letter_code
_entity_poly.pdbx_strand_id
1 'polypeptide(L)'
;MSSKAYERTENGTTTRVSVREALAEVNHAMMGGKRDVRRMSSGRGQHSINYKDGRTVRLVEVDAPAEEPAVAGMEVGELEALRDAGTVCSFQAWFGGPVGARGTVERVGAPANPDVVWVRTASGSLHTWDRHDMRRTA
;
A
#
# COMPACT_ATOMS: atom_id res chain seq x y z
N MET A 1 0.25 -13.19 -4.74
CA MET A 1 -1.23 -13.08 -4.78
C MET A 1 -1.54 -11.60 -4.72
N SER A 2 -2.28 -11.04 -5.67
CA SER A 2 -2.65 -9.62 -5.60
C SER A 2 -3.72 -9.45 -4.52
N SER A 3 -3.42 -8.70 -3.47
CA SER A 3 -4.42 -8.36 -2.45
C SER A 3 -5.51 -7.52 -3.13
N LYS A 4 -6.79 -7.78 -2.83
CA LYS A 4 -7.91 -6.99 -3.36
C LYS A 4 -8.21 -5.81 -2.45
N ALA A 5 -8.61 -4.69 -3.04
CA ALA A 5 -9.12 -3.51 -2.33
C ALA A 5 -10.36 -2.97 -3.06
N TYR A 6 -11.04 -2.00 -2.46
CA TYR A 6 -12.10 -1.27 -3.13
C TYR A 6 -11.79 0.22 -3.19
N GLU A 7 -12.13 0.85 -4.30
CA GLU A 7 -12.31 2.29 -4.37
C GLU A 7 -13.75 2.63 -3.99
N ARG A 8 -13.88 3.43 -2.93
CA ARG A 8 -15.13 3.96 -2.41
C ARG A 8 -15.24 5.42 -2.78
N THR A 9 -16.12 5.72 -3.73
CA THR A 9 -16.49 7.09 -4.08
C THR A 9 -17.76 7.47 -3.33
N GLU A 10 -17.65 8.38 -2.37
CA GLU A 10 -18.79 9.00 -1.69
C GLU A 10 -18.93 10.46 -2.13
N ASN A 11 -20.08 10.81 -2.72
CA ASN A 11 -20.38 12.18 -3.14
C ASN A 11 -19.27 12.84 -3.99
N GLY A 12 -18.59 12.04 -4.83
CA GLY A 12 -17.47 12.47 -5.67
C GLY A 12 -16.08 12.37 -5.03
N THR A 13 -15.98 12.10 -3.73
CA THR A 13 -14.70 11.87 -3.06
C THR A 13 -14.35 10.39 -3.08
N THR A 14 -13.28 10.03 -3.78
CA THR A 14 -12.79 8.64 -3.86
C THR A 14 -11.75 8.38 -2.79
N THR A 15 -11.96 7.31 -2.03
CA THR A 15 -11.05 6.80 -1.00
C THR A 15 -10.84 5.31 -1.22
N ARG A 16 -9.70 4.79 -0.76
CA ARG A 16 -9.44 3.35 -0.81
C ARG A 16 -9.88 2.73 0.51
N VAL A 17 -10.61 1.63 0.42
CA VAL A 17 -11.10 0.88 1.58
C VAL A 17 -10.75 -0.58 1.45
N SER A 18 -10.68 -1.27 2.58
CA SER A 18 -10.47 -2.71 2.60
C SER A 18 -11.69 -3.45 2.04
N VAL A 19 -11.49 -4.68 1.58
CA VAL A 19 -12.59 -5.59 1.18
C VAL A 19 -13.59 -5.76 2.32
N ARG A 20 -13.11 -5.86 3.55
CA ARG A 20 -13.96 -6.00 4.74
C ARG A 20 -14.90 -4.81 4.91
N GLU A 21 -14.39 -3.59 4.81
CA GLU A 21 -15.20 -2.36 4.95
C GLU A 21 -16.19 -2.23 3.79
N ALA A 22 -15.75 -2.48 2.55
CA ALA A 22 -16.64 -2.45 1.40
C ALA A 22 -17.80 -3.44 1.52
N LEU A 23 -17.52 -4.69 1.92
CA LEU A 23 -18.55 -5.69 2.12
C LEU A 23 -19.45 -5.37 3.33
N ALA A 24 -18.92 -4.78 4.39
CA ALA A 24 -19.73 -4.33 5.52
C ALA A 24 -20.75 -3.27 5.09
N GLU A 25 -20.35 -2.32 4.24
CA GLU A 25 -21.25 -1.28 3.72
C GLU A 25 -22.30 -1.86 2.75
N VAL A 26 -21.89 -2.76 1.85
CA VAL A 26 -22.79 -3.50 0.96
C VAL A 26 -23.81 -4.31 1.77
N ASN A 27 -23.36 -5.04 2.79
CA ASN A 27 -24.24 -5.83 3.67
C ASN A 27 -25.18 -4.95 4.49
N HIS A 28 -24.68 -3.80 4.97
CA HIS A 28 -25.53 -2.81 5.63
C HIS A 28 -26.62 -2.32 4.67
N ALA A 29 -26.28 -1.90 3.46
CA ALA A 29 -27.25 -1.43 2.46
C ALA A 29 -28.28 -2.50 2.05
N MET A 30 -27.89 -3.78 2.01
CA MET A 30 -28.79 -4.87 1.63
C MET A 30 -29.71 -5.34 2.76
N MET A 31 -29.19 -5.45 3.99
CA MET A 31 -29.89 -6.07 5.11
C MET A 31 -30.35 -5.06 6.16
N GLY A 32 -29.41 -4.35 6.79
CA GLY A 32 -29.68 -3.53 7.98
C GLY A 32 -30.24 -2.13 7.69
N GLY A 33 -29.68 -1.47 6.68
CA GLY A 33 -29.98 -0.09 6.26
C GLY A 33 -30.90 0.00 5.05
N LYS A 34 -31.62 -1.07 4.68
CA LYS A 34 -32.53 -1.07 3.51
C LYS A 34 -33.58 0.05 3.57
N ARG A 35 -33.94 0.49 4.79
CA ARG A 35 -34.86 1.62 5.02
C ARG A 35 -34.26 2.95 4.60
N ASP A 36 -32.95 3.09 4.66
CA ASP A 36 -32.20 4.30 4.34
C ASP A 36 -31.73 4.31 2.88
N VAL A 37 -31.74 3.16 2.22
CA VAL A 37 -31.40 3.02 0.80
C VAL A 37 -32.59 3.40 -0.07
N ARG A 38 -32.35 4.31 -1.03
CA ARG A 38 -33.31 4.69 -2.07
C ARG A 38 -33.22 3.76 -3.28
N ARG A 39 -31.99 3.47 -3.73
CA ARG A 39 -31.72 2.58 -4.85
C ARG A 39 -30.36 1.92 -4.66
N MET A 40 -30.25 0.65 -5.03
CA MET A 40 -28.97 -0.06 -5.08
C MET A 40 -28.85 -0.80 -6.40
N SER A 41 -27.63 -0.88 -6.93
CA SER A 41 -27.25 -1.72 -8.05
C SER A 41 -25.95 -2.43 -7.73
N SER A 42 -25.87 -3.71 -8.08
CA SER A 42 -24.69 -4.56 -7.89
C SER A 42 -24.37 -5.24 -9.21
N GLY A 43 -23.10 -5.22 -9.60
CA GLY A 43 -22.54 -5.95 -10.73
C GLY A 43 -21.25 -6.65 -10.34
N ARG A 44 -20.57 -7.27 -11.30
CA ARG A 44 -19.31 -7.98 -11.04
C ARG A 44 -18.24 -6.99 -10.57
N GLY A 45 -17.87 -7.07 -9.28
CA GLY A 45 -16.86 -6.21 -8.67
C GLY A 45 -17.27 -4.74 -8.52
N GLN A 46 -18.55 -4.39 -8.65
CA GLN A 46 -19.00 -3.01 -8.47
C GLN A 46 -20.36 -2.92 -7.79
N HIS A 47 -20.51 -1.94 -6.91
CA HIS A 47 -21.75 -1.63 -6.21
C HIS A 47 -22.02 -0.13 -6.28
N SER A 48 -23.29 0.25 -6.43
CA SER A 48 -23.74 1.64 -6.39
C SER A 48 -24.95 1.72 -5.48
N ILE A 49 -24.86 2.57 -4.47
CA ILE A 49 -25.85 2.74 -3.41
C ILE A 49 -26.22 4.22 -3.37
N ASN A 50 -27.50 4.51 -3.59
CA ASN A 50 -28.07 5.83 -3.42
C ASN A 50 -28.92 5.79 -2.15
N TYR A 51 -28.54 6.56 -1.15
CA TYR A 51 -29.28 6.70 0.10
C TYR A 51 -30.36 7.78 -0.02
N LYS A 52 -31.33 7.76 0.89
CA LYS A 52 -32.46 8.71 0.92
C LYS A 52 -32.09 10.10 1.40
N ASP A 53 -30.99 10.20 2.16
CA ASP A 53 -30.37 11.46 2.61
C ASP A 53 -29.66 12.22 1.47
N GLY A 54 -29.61 11.64 0.27
CA GLY A 54 -28.92 12.21 -0.90
C GLY A 54 -27.48 11.72 -1.06
N ARG A 55 -26.94 10.97 -0.11
CA ARG A 55 -25.60 10.39 -0.20
C ARG A 55 -25.55 9.33 -1.30
N THR A 56 -24.52 9.40 -2.13
CA THR A 56 -24.25 8.41 -3.18
C THR A 56 -22.91 7.76 -2.94
N VAL A 57 -22.90 6.43 -2.83
CA VAL A 57 -21.70 5.62 -2.63
C VAL A 57 -21.54 4.67 -3.80
N ARG A 58 -20.35 4.70 -4.41
CA ARG A 58 -19.92 3.72 -5.42
C ARG A 58 -18.72 2.97 -4.89
N LEU A 59 -18.77 1.64 -4.97
CA LEU A 59 -17.68 0.74 -4.61
C LEU A 59 -17.23 0.02 -5.88
N VAL A 60 -15.94 0.07 -6.18
CA VAL A 60 -15.33 -0.64 -7.33
C VAL A 60 -14.17 -1.46 -6.82
N GLU A 61 -14.19 -2.76 -7.09
CA GLU A 61 -13.10 -3.67 -6.78
C GLU A 61 -11.89 -3.33 -7.64
N VAL A 62 -10.75 -3.12 -6.99
CA VAL A 62 -9.48 -2.78 -7.61
C VAL A 62 -8.38 -3.68 -7.04
N ASP A 63 -7.33 -3.90 -7.81
CA ASP A 63 -6.13 -4.55 -7.28
C ASP A 63 -5.48 -3.61 -6.27
N ALA A 64 -5.23 -4.07 -5.03
CA ALA A 64 -4.48 -3.30 -4.07
C ALA A 64 -3.10 -2.97 -4.65
N PRO A 65 -2.51 -1.80 -4.34
CA PRO A 65 -1.10 -1.60 -4.62
C PRO A 65 -0.34 -2.76 -3.98
N ALA A 66 0.58 -3.36 -4.73
CA ALA A 66 1.47 -4.36 -4.17
C ALA A 66 2.09 -3.78 -2.88
N GLU A 67 2.01 -4.54 -1.78
CA GLU A 67 2.75 -4.15 -0.58
C GLU A 67 4.20 -3.94 -0.98
N GLU A 68 4.71 -2.74 -0.72
CA GLU A 68 6.09 -2.45 -1.02
C GLU A 68 6.95 -3.38 -0.16
N PRO A 69 7.96 -4.03 -0.76
CA PRO A 69 8.82 -4.89 0.01
C PRO A 69 9.51 -4.05 1.09
N ALA A 70 9.29 -4.43 2.35
CA ALA A 70 10.07 -3.93 3.47
C ALA A 70 11.44 -4.63 3.41
N VAL A 71 12.51 -3.86 3.24
CA VAL A 71 13.85 -4.41 3.00
C VAL A 71 14.53 -4.98 4.25
N ALA A 72 13.87 -4.88 5.41
CA ALA A 72 14.45 -5.26 6.68
C ALA A 72 14.65 -6.78 6.81
N GLY A 73 15.91 -7.18 6.99
CA GLY A 73 16.30 -8.59 7.08
C GLY A 73 16.25 -9.33 5.75
N MET A 74 16.37 -8.61 4.63
CA MET A 74 16.62 -9.20 3.31
C MET A 74 18.10 -9.59 3.16
N GLU A 75 18.36 -10.66 2.43
CA GLU A 75 19.71 -11.05 2.03
C GLU A 75 20.22 -10.23 0.84
N VAL A 76 21.54 -10.20 0.65
CA VAL A 76 22.19 -9.44 -0.43
C VAL A 76 21.58 -9.76 -1.79
N GLY A 77 21.36 -11.05 -2.09
CA GLY A 77 20.76 -11.46 -3.37
C GLY A 77 19.33 -10.95 -3.57
N GLU A 78 18.56 -10.77 -2.51
CA GLU A 78 17.19 -10.21 -2.58
C GLU A 78 17.25 -8.69 -2.85
N LEU A 79 18.19 -7.99 -2.23
CA LEU A 79 18.42 -6.55 -2.48
C LEU A 79 18.94 -6.29 -3.90
N GLU A 80 19.79 -7.17 -4.42
CA GLU A 80 20.26 -7.12 -5.81
C GLU A 80 19.11 -7.36 -6.79
N ALA A 81 18.21 -8.31 -6.50
CA ALA A 81 17.02 -8.51 -7.30
C ALA A 81 16.10 -7.27 -7.31
N LEU A 82 15.96 -6.57 -6.18
CA LEU A 82 15.20 -5.32 -6.11
C LEU A 82 15.85 -4.18 -6.90
N ARG A 83 17.18 -4.08 -6.86
CA ARG A 83 17.97 -3.15 -7.70
C ARG A 83 17.70 -3.41 -9.18
N ASP A 84 17.88 -4.66 -9.62
CA ASP A 84 17.77 -5.04 -11.03
C ASP A 84 16.32 -4.88 -11.55
N ALA A 85 15.33 -5.10 -10.69
CA ALA A 85 13.92 -4.84 -10.98
C ALA A 85 13.54 -3.35 -10.94
N GLY A 86 14.40 -2.46 -10.43
CA GLY A 86 14.06 -1.05 -10.21
C GLY A 86 12.89 -0.86 -9.24
N THR A 87 12.72 -1.78 -8.29
CA THR A 87 11.54 -1.78 -7.40
C THR A 87 11.66 -0.70 -6.33
N VAL A 88 10.59 0.09 -6.18
CA VAL A 88 10.50 1.06 -5.08
C VAL A 88 10.19 0.30 -3.80
N CYS A 89 11.03 0.52 -2.79
CA CYS A 89 10.97 -0.15 -1.50
C CYS A 89 10.94 0.88 -0.38
N SER A 90 10.46 0.45 0.78
CA SER A 90 10.48 1.24 2.00
C SER A 90 11.62 0.77 2.90
N PHE A 91 12.48 1.71 3.31
CA PHE A 91 13.66 1.52 4.13
C PHE A 91 13.43 2.18 5.49
N GLN A 92 13.65 1.44 6.58
CA GLN A 92 13.49 1.95 7.94
C GLN A 92 14.68 1.59 8.82
N ALA A 93 15.25 2.60 9.47
CA ALA A 93 16.43 2.49 10.32
C ALA A 93 16.29 3.39 11.53
N TRP A 94 17.08 3.07 12.54
CA TRP A 94 17.04 3.73 13.82
C TRP A 94 18.27 4.60 14.04
N PHE A 95 18.16 5.90 13.74
CA PHE A 95 19.20 6.90 13.99
C PHE A 95 18.73 7.91 15.04
N GLY A 96 18.63 7.48 16.30
CA GLY A 96 18.04 8.30 17.37
C GLY A 96 16.52 8.50 17.26
N GLY A 97 15.87 7.81 16.31
CA GLY A 97 14.44 7.79 16.03
C GLY A 97 14.16 7.03 14.72
N PRO A 98 12.89 6.69 14.40
CA PRO A 98 12.55 6.03 13.16
C PRO A 98 12.77 6.99 11.98
N VAL A 99 13.80 6.73 11.18
CA VAL A 99 13.99 7.40 9.89
C VAL A 99 13.52 6.44 8.81
N GLY A 100 12.51 6.87 8.05
CA GLY A 100 11.99 6.14 6.90
C GLY A 100 12.40 6.81 5.60
N ALA A 101 12.87 6.04 4.62
CA ALA A 101 13.10 6.49 3.26
C ALA A 101 12.36 5.59 2.27
N ARG A 102 11.84 6.19 1.19
CA ARG A 102 11.23 5.47 0.08
C ARG A 102 12.03 5.71 -1.17
N GLY A 103 12.46 4.65 -1.84
CA GLY A 103 13.39 4.74 -2.95
C GLY A 103 13.69 3.42 -3.63
N THR A 104 14.59 3.44 -4.60
CA THR A 104 15.11 2.24 -5.26
C THR A 104 16.50 1.91 -4.73
N VAL A 105 16.84 0.62 -4.67
CA VAL A 105 18.23 0.20 -4.41
C VAL A 105 19.05 0.57 -5.64
N GLU A 106 20.13 1.31 -5.44
CA GLU A 106 21.07 1.70 -6.50
C GLU A 106 22.31 0.79 -6.47
N ARG A 107 22.76 0.41 -5.28
CA ARG A 107 23.91 -0.46 -5.08
C ARG A 107 23.79 -1.23 -3.76
N VAL A 108 24.28 -2.47 -3.77
CA VAL A 108 24.46 -3.30 -2.58
C VAL A 108 25.95 -3.58 -2.42
N GLY A 109 26.47 -3.38 -1.21
CA GLY A 109 27.87 -3.53 -0.86
C GLY A 109 28.79 -2.40 -1.33
N ALA A 110 29.90 -2.24 -0.63
CA ALA A 110 31.07 -1.48 -1.02
C ALA A 110 32.34 -2.28 -0.66
N PRO A 111 33.48 -2.04 -1.34
CA PRO A 111 34.72 -2.75 -1.04
C PRO A 111 35.15 -2.71 0.43
N ALA A 112 34.78 -1.65 1.15
CA ALA A 112 35.09 -1.45 2.57
C ALA A 112 33.97 -1.92 3.53
N ASN A 113 32.75 -2.14 3.04
CA ASN A 113 31.63 -2.65 3.83
C ASN A 113 30.64 -3.38 2.91
N PRO A 114 30.62 -4.72 2.89
CA PRO A 114 29.71 -5.49 2.04
C PRO A 114 28.24 -5.36 2.46
N ASP A 115 27.97 -4.92 3.69
CA ASP A 115 26.61 -4.83 4.26
C ASP A 115 25.96 -3.45 4.06
N VAL A 116 26.61 -2.53 3.33
CA VAL A 116 26.01 -1.22 3.02
C VAL A 116 25.05 -1.30 1.83
N VAL A 117 23.91 -0.62 1.92
CA VAL A 117 22.94 -0.47 0.84
C VAL A 117 22.82 1.01 0.49
N TRP A 118 22.85 1.31 -0.80
CA TRP A 118 22.69 2.65 -1.36
C TRP A 118 21.29 2.79 -1.94
N VAL A 119 20.56 3.79 -1.49
CA VAL A 119 19.14 4.00 -1.82
C VAL A 119 18.97 5.38 -2.43
N ARG A 120 18.34 5.43 -3.59
CA ARG A 120 17.93 6.68 -4.23
C ARG A 120 16.45 6.93 -3.97
N THR A 121 16.14 8.02 -3.27
CA THR A 121 14.74 8.38 -3.00
C THR A 121 14.04 8.90 -4.25
N ALA A 122 12.70 8.98 -4.20
CA ALA A 122 11.91 9.61 -5.25
C ALA A 122 12.27 11.09 -5.49
N SER A 123 12.82 11.79 -4.48
CA SER A 123 13.33 13.16 -4.62
C SER A 123 14.73 13.24 -5.24
N GLY A 124 15.35 12.10 -5.57
CA GLY A 124 16.69 11.99 -6.16
C GLY A 124 17.83 11.98 -5.14
N SER A 125 17.53 12.04 -3.84
CA SER A 125 18.53 12.02 -2.77
C SER A 125 19.12 10.62 -2.59
N LEU A 126 20.44 10.54 -2.44
CA LEU A 126 21.15 9.28 -2.23
C LEU A 126 21.47 9.10 -0.75
N HIS A 127 21.09 7.96 -0.20
CA HIS A 127 21.32 7.61 1.20
C HIS A 127 22.04 6.27 1.30
N THR A 128 22.88 6.11 2.32
CA THR A 128 23.56 4.85 2.63
C THR A 128 23.08 4.30 3.96
N TRP A 129 22.85 2.99 3.99
CA TRP A 129 22.24 2.30 5.11
C TRP A 129 23.03 1.03 5.40
N ASP A 130 23.38 0.80 6.66
CA ASP A 130 23.93 -0.50 7.07
C ASP A 130 22.78 -1.50 7.20
N ARG A 131 22.92 -2.68 6.59
CA ARG A 131 21.90 -3.74 6.62
C ARG A 131 21.61 -4.23 8.03
N HIS A 132 22.58 -4.19 8.94
CA HIS A 132 22.37 -4.59 10.33
C HIS A 132 21.56 -3.57 11.14
N ASP A 133 21.52 -2.31 10.71
CA ASP A 133 20.72 -1.26 11.35
C ASP A 133 19.25 -1.26 10.90
N MET A 134 18.93 -2.00 9.81
CA MET A 134 17.57 -2.13 9.31
C MET A 134 16.79 -3.17 10.13
N ARG A 135 15.94 -2.70 11.06
CA ARG A 135 15.06 -3.58 11.84
C ARG A 135 13.74 -3.83 11.11
N ARG A 136 13.22 -5.06 11.20
CA ARG A 136 11.83 -5.33 10.82
C ARG A 136 10.93 -4.58 11.80
N THR A 137 10.16 -3.62 11.29
CA THR A 137 8.96 -3.20 12.03
C THR A 137 7.97 -4.35 12.00
N ALA A 138 7.67 -4.87 13.19
CA ALA A 138 6.63 -5.86 13.43
C ALA A 138 5.24 -5.24 13.26
#